data_AF-A0A2U1NHR5-F1
#
_entry.id   AF-A0A2U1NHR5-F1
#
_cell.length_a   1.000
_cell.length_b   1.000
_cell.length_c   1.000
_cell.angle_alpha   90.00
_cell.angle_beta   90.00
_cell.angle_gamma   90.00
#
_symmetry.space_group_name_H-M   'P 1'
#
loop_
_entity.id
_entity.type
_entity.pdbx_description
1 polymer ?
#
loop_
_entity_poly.entity_id
_entity_poly.type
_entity_poly.pdbx_seq_one_letter_code
_entity_poly.pdbx_strand_id
1 'polypeptide(L)'
;MLQGKGTGSFGKRRNKTHTLCVRCGRRSFHLQKSRCSACAYPAARVRKYNWSEKAIRRKTTGTGRMRYMRNVPRRFKSGFREGFEPDVLMVNSGLSSLILLLPKRPLVQGRPGRGANPILAQGTFSNEAQIFGNFLNSEELINQFAVKNARRTSRIIG
;
A
#
# COMPACT_ATOMS: atom_id res chain seq x y z
N MET A 1 -49.90 -2.37 26.67
CA MET A 1 -48.83 -1.50 26.14
C MET A 1 -49.03 -1.34 24.64
N LEU A 2 -49.27 -0.12 24.14
CA LEU A 2 -49.38 0.16 22.69
C LEU A 2 -48.04 -0.14 22.02
N GLN A 3 -47.88 -1.34 21.46
CA GLN A 3 -46.67 -1.76 20.77
C GLN A 3 -46.70 -1.28 19.31
N GLY A 4 -46.63 0.05 19.13
CA GLY A 4 -46.58 0.66 17.80
C GLY A 4 -45.20 0.54 17.14
N LYS A 5 -45.14 0.51 15.81
CA LYS A 5 -43.89 0.48 15.01
C LYS A 5 -43.06 1.77 15.12
N GLY A 6 -43.66 2.84 15.64
CA GLY A 6 -43.06 4.17 15.77
C GLY A 6 -42.40 4.42 17.13
N THR A 7 -42.64 5.61 17.69
CA THR A 7 -41.97 6.19 18.87
C THR A 7 -41.85 5.23 20.06
N GLY A 8 -42.92 4.51 20.42
CA GLY A 8 -42.91 3.56 21.54
C GLY A 8 -41.93 2.38 21.36
N SER A 9 -41.61 2.00 20.12
CA SER A 9 -40.61 0.95 19.83
C SER A 9 -39.16 1.47 19.89
N PHE A 10 -38.92 2.74 19.53
CA PHE A 10 -37.58 3.31 19.49
C PHE A 10 -36.96 3.43 20.89
N GLY A 11 -37.76 3.74 21.92
CA GLY A 11 -37.31 3.80 23.31
C GLY A 11 -36.72 2.48 23.83
N LYS A 12 -37.09 1.34 23.24
CA LYS A 12 -36.62 0.00 23.65
C LYS A 12 -35.26 -0.39 23.02
N ARG A 13 -34.69 0.40 22.10
CA ARG A 13 -33.48 0.05 21.31
C ARG A 13 -32.15 0.30 22.06
N ARG A 14 -32.00 -0.28 23.25
CA ARG A 14 -30.80 -0.14 24.10
C ARG A 14 -29.67 -1.12 23.78
N ASN A 15 -30.01 -2.33 23.32
CA ASN A 15 -29.02 -3.38 23.02
C ASN A 15 -28.28 -3.08 21.72
N LYS A 16 -26.96 -3.31 21.69
CA LYS A 16 -26.12 -3.07 20.50
C LYS A 16 -25.82 -4.38 19.81
N THR A 17 -26.06 -4.43 18.50
CA THR A 17 -25.69 -5.58 17.66
C THR A 17 -24.26 -5.48 17.14
N HIS A 18 -23.79 -4.25 16.88
CA HIS A 18 -22.48 -3.97 16.29
C HIS A 18 -21.57 -3.13 17.19
N THR A 19 -20.32 -3.55 17.33
CA THR A 19 -19.22 -2.81 17.99
C THR A 19 -18.09 -2.50 17.01
N LEU A 20 -17.07 -1.79 17.49
CA LEU A 20 -15.87 -1.47 16.72
C LEU A 20 -15.07 -2.73 16.39
N CYS A 21 -14.67 -2.88 15.13
CA CYS A 21 -13.83 -3.98 14.69
C CYS A 21 -12.35 -3.61 14.79
N VAL A 22 -11.56 -4.48 15.42
CA VAL A 22 -10.09 -4.31 15.60
C VAL A 22 -9.35 -4.15 14.27
N ARG A 23 -9.72 -4.91 13.23
CA ARG A 23 -9.01 -4.88 11.94
C ARG A 23 -9.26 -3.60 11.13
N CYS A 24 -10.52 -3.14 11.07
CA CYS A 24 -10.91 -2.07 10.14
C CYS A 24 -11.36 -0.77 10.81
N GLY A 25 -11.47 -0.73 12.14
CA GLY A 25 -11.90 0.45 12.90
C GLY A 25 -13.37 0.85 12.70
N ARG A 26 -14.16 0.09 11.94
CA ARG A 26 -15.58 0.38 11.69
C ARG A 26 -16.47 -0.26 12.76
N ARG A 27 -17.59 0.40 13.11
CA ARG A 27 -18.66 -0.17 13.93
C ARG A 27 -19.47 -1.19 13.12
N SER A 28 -18.88 -2.37 12.92
CA SER A 28 -19.43 -3.40 12.03
C SER A 28 -19.19 -4.81 12.57
N PHE A 29 -18.58 -4.94 13.75
CA PHE A 29 -18.37 -6.24 14.38
C PHE A 29 -19.66 -6.72 15.05
N HIS A 30 -20.27 -7.78 14.55
CA HIS A 30 -21.49 -8.33 15.13
C HIS A 30 -21.15 -9.17 16.36
N LEU A 31 -21.70 -8.82 17.52
CA LEU A 31 -21.35 -9.46 18.81
C LEU A 31 -21.74 -10.94 18.87
N GLN A 32 -23.02 -11.26 18.63
CA GLN A 32 -23.50 -12.65 18.73
C GLN A 32 -22.87 -13.60 17.71
N LYS A 33 -22.62 -13.11 16.48
CA LYS A 33 -22.07 -13.91 15.38
C LYS A 33 -20.54 -13.84 15.31
N SER A 34 -19.91 -13.10 16.22
CA SER A 34 -18.46 -12.86 16.27
C SER A 34 -17.82 -12.56 14.91
N ARG A 35 -18.49 -11.77 14.06
CA ARG A 35 -18.06 -11.55 12.67
C ARG A 35 -18.26 -10.11 12.22
N CYS A 36 -17.25 -9.54 11.57
CA CYS A 36 -17.33 -8.19 11.02
C CYS A 36 -18.05 -8.17 9.67
N SER A 37 -19.14 -7.41 9.57
CA SER A 37 -19.86 -7.24 8.31
C SER A 37 -19.04 -6.47 7.27
N ALA A 38 -18.04 -5.66 7.64
CA ALA A 38 -17.24 -4.88 6.69
C ALA A 38 -16.03 -5.65 6.13
N CYS A 39 -15.21 -6.24 7.00
CA CYS A 39 -13.94 -6.87 6.61
C CYS A 39 -13.92 -8.40 6.79
N ALA A 40 -14.99 -8.99 7.33
CA ALA A 40 -15.11 -10.42 7.68
C ALA A 40 -14.13 -10.96 8.73
N TYR A 41 -13.51 -10.10 9.55
CA TYR A 41 -12.81 -10.55 10.77
C TYR A 41 -13.73 -11.50 11.57
N PRO A 42 -13.29 -12.69 12.00
CA PRO A 42 -11.90 -13.17 12.12
C PRO A 42 -11.27 -13.80 10.86
N ALA A 43 -11.99 -13.96 9.74
CA ALA A 43 -11.47 -14.64 8.55
C ALA A 43 -10.14 -14.04 8.05
N ALA A 44 -9.23 -14.86 7.55
CA ALA A 44 -7.92 -14.41 7.05
C ALA A 44 -8.04 -13.42 5.89
N ARG A 45 -8.91 -13.74 4.92
CA ARG A 45 -9.14 -12.88 3.73
C ARG A 45 -10.08 -11.73 4.07
N VAL A 46 -9.75 -10.54 3.56
CA VAL A 46 -10.64 -9.37 3.65
C VAL A 46 -11.83 -9.56 2.70
N ARG A 47 -13.05 -9.38 3.22
CA ARG A 47 -14.28 -9.42 2.42
C ARG A 47 -14.24 -8.39 1.28
N LYS A 48 -14.45 -8.82 0.05
CA LYS A 48 -14.61 -7.96 -1.14
C LYS A 48 -15.72 -8.53 -2.04
N TYR A 49 -16.49 -7.66 -2.66
CA TYR A 49 -17.52 -8.01 -3.63
C TYR A 49 -17.45 -7.04 -4.81
N ASN A 50 -17.46 -7.58 -6.03
CA ASN A 50 -17.26 -6.78 -7.26
C ASN A 50 -18.43 -5.86 -7.55
N TRP A 51 -19.64 -6.23 -7.12
CA TRP A 51 -20.83 -5.37 -7.23
C TRP A 51 -20.75 -4.08 -6.38
N SER A 52 -19.76 -3.94 -5.50
CA SER A 52 -19.61 -2.77 -4.62
C SER A 52 -18.29 -2.02 -4.88
N GLU A 53 -18.18 -1.39 -6.04
CA GLU A 53 -16.99 -0.64 -6.46
C GLU A 53 -16.61 0.48 -5.48
N LYS A 54 -17.60 1.25 -5.02
CA LYS A 54 -17.38 2.34 -4.04
C LYS A 54 -16.82 1.81 -2.72
N ALA A 55 -17.26 0.62 -2.30
CA ALA A 55 -16.74 0.00 -1.09
C ALA A 55 -15.32 -0.53 -1.27
N ILE A 56 -14.97 -1.02 -2.47
CA ILE A 56 -13.59 -1.39 -2.83
C ILE A 56 -12.68 -0.15 -2.79
N ARG A 57 -13.06 0.94 -3.46
CA ARG A 57 -12.26 2.19 -3.51
C ARG A 57 -11.94 2.77 -2.13
N ARG A 58 -12.86 2.68 -1.17
CA ARG A 58 -12.66 3.21 0.20
C ARG A 58 -11.61 2.46 1.03
N LYS A 59 -11.20 1.25 0.62
CA LYS A 59 -10.29 0.38 1.39
C LYS A 59 -9.11 -0.16 0.58
N THR A 60 -9.03 0.20 -0.69
CA THR A 60 -7.95 -0.25 -1.56
C THR A 60 -6.61 0.35 -1.11
N THR A 61 -5.52 -0.28 -1.52
CA THR A 61 -4.16 0.23 -1.30
C THR A 61 -4.05 1.68 -1.80
N GLY A 62 -3.38 2.54 -1.01
CA GLY A 62 -3.22 3.96 -1.33
C GLY A 62 -4.10 4.91 -0.48
N THR A 63 -5.15 4.43 0.18
CA THR A 63 -6.00 5.30 1.04
C THR A 63 -5.43 5.53 2.45
N GLY A 64 -4.47 4.72 2.88
CA GLY A 64 -3.89 4.75 4.22
C GLY A 64 -2.53 5.46 4.30
N ARG A 65 -1.82 5.27 5.42
CA ARG A 65 -0.51 5.89 5.66
C ARG A 65 0.60 5.42 4.71
N MET A 66 0.45 4.23 4.12
CA MET A 66 1.39 3.65 3.15
C MET A 66 2.86 3.66 3.64
N ARG A 67 3.13 3.41 4.94
CA ARG A 67 4.46 3.63 5.54
C ARG A 67 5.62 2.97 4.77
N TYR A 68 5.43 1.72 4.34
CA TYR A 68 6.42 1.00 3.54
C TYR A 68 6.34 1.42 2.06
N MET A 69 5.19 1.18 1.43
CA MET A 69 4.99 1.41 -0.01
C MET A 69 5.22 2.84 -0.48
N ARG A 70 5.13 3.86 0.40
CA ARG A 70 5.43 5.25 0.07
C ARG A 70 6.88 5.44 -0.37
N ASN A 71 7.82 4.76 0.29
CA ASN A 71 9.25 4.94 0.04
C ASN A 71 9.79 3.95 -1.00
N VAL A 72 9.04 2.89 -1.32
CA VAL A 72 9.45 1.85 -2.26
C VAL A 72 9.79 2.40 -3.65
N PRO A 73 8.97 3.28 -4.28
CA PRO A 73 9.32 3.84 -5.60
C PRO A 73 10.64 4.61 -5.61
N ARG A 74 10.95 5.35 -4.53
CA ARG A 74 12.22 6.07 -4.38
C ARG A 74 13.40 5.11 -4.27
N ARG A 75 13.26 4.05 -3.46
CA ARG A 75 14.28 2.99 -3.33
C ARG A 75 14.47 2.20 -4.62
N PHE A 76 13.39 1.99 -5.38
CA PHE A 76 13.45 1.33 -6.67
C PHE A 76 14.28 2.13 -7.67
N LYS A 77 14.10 3.47 -7.71
CA LYS A 77 14.91 4.37 -8.54
C LYS A 77 16.40 4.33 -8.19
N SER A 78 16.74 4.10 -6.92
CA SER A 78 18.13 3.95 -6.47
C SER A 78 18.64 2.49 -6.50
N GLY A 79 17.88 1.55 -7.07
CA GLY A 79 18.28 0.14 -7.17
C GLY A 79 18.45 -0.57 -5.82
N PHE A 80 17.71 -0.15 -4.79
CA PHE A 80 17.78 -0.70 -3.43
C PHE A 80 19.19 -0.69 -2.80
N ARG A 81 20.08 0.24 -3.20
CA ARG A 81 21.38 0.45 -2.55
C ARG A 81 21.23 0.71 -1.05
N GLU A 82 22.10 0.13 -0.24
CA GLU A 82 22.17 0.28 1.22
C GLU A 82 23.60 0.63 1.64
N GLY A 83 23.77 1.31 2.78
CA GLY A 83 25.09 1.54 3.39
C GLY A 83 25.99 2.61 2.75
N PHE A 84 25.44 3.51 1.93
CA PHE A 84 26.18 4.68 1.42
C PHE A 84 25.84 5.91 2.25
N GLU A 85 26.81 6.42 2.99
CA GLU A 85 26.72 7.78 3.55
C GLU A 85 26.86 8.75 2.38
N PRO A 86 25.97 9.75 2.23
CA PRO A 86 26.15 10.76 1.20
C PRO A 86 27.47 11.46 1.45
N ASP A 87 28.35 11.49 0.45
CA ASP A 87 29.58 12.27 0.54
C ASP A 87 29.19 13.73 0.81
N VAL A 88 29.45 14.19 2.04
CA VAL A 88 29.39 15.61 2.37
C VAL A 88 30.59 16.22 1.68
N LEU A 89 30.45 16.60 0.41
CA LEU A 89 31.37 17.53 -0.21
C LEU A 89 31.17 18.85 0.53
N MET A 90 31.99 19.09 1.55
CA MET A 90 32.22 20.42 2.07
C MET A 90 32.65 21.25 0.86
N VAL A 91 31.77 22.14 0.41
CA VAL A 91 32.11 23.16 -0.59
C VAL A 91 33.05 24.11 0.13
N ASN A 92 34.34 23.79 0.11
CA ASN A 92 35.38 24.63 0.70
C ASN A 92 35.52 25.86 -0.19
N SER A 93 34.81 26.93 0.18
CA SER A 93 35.16 28.29 -0.22
C SER A 93 36.49 28.64 0.44
N GLY A 94 37.60 28.25 -0.21
CA GLY A 94 38.96 28.73 0.05
C GLY A 94 39.63 28.18 1.30
N LEU A 95 40.66 27.33 1.11
CA LEU A 95 42.05 27.58 1.53
C LEU A 95 42.88 26.29 1.44
N SER A 96 44.05 26.48 0.83
CA SER A 96 45.15 25.53 0.65
C SER A 96 45.59 24.88 1.96
N SER A 97 45.91 23.57 1.95
CA SER A 97 47.12 22.96 2.55
C SER A 97 47.01 21.44 2.71
N LEU A 98 48.09 20.74 2.36
CA LEU A 98 48.33 19.29 2.48
C LEU A 98 47.83 18.67 3.80
N ILE A 99 47.07 17.55 3.71
CA ILE A 99 47.14 16.45 4.68
C ILE A 99 47.07 15.09 3.94
N LEU A 100 48.20 14.40 4.03
CA LEU A 100 48.55 12.98 3.85
C LEU A 100 47.48 11.97 3.40
N LEU A 101 47.91 11.16 2.42
CA LEU A 101 47.45 9.80 2.11
C LEU A 101 47.07 9.00 3.37
N LEU A 102 45.79 8.72 3.50
CA LEU A 102 45.34 7.44 4.06
C LEU A 102 44.49 6.75 3.00
N PRO A 103 44.78 5.50 2.60
CA PRO A 103 43.82 4.71 1.86
C PRO A 103 42.60 4.55 2.78
N LYS A 104 41.47 5.14 2.40
CA LYS A 104 40.22 4.91 3.11
C LYS A 104 39.97 3.41 3.12
N ARG A 105 40.08 2.82 4.30
CA ARG A 105 39.74 1.43 4.57
C ARG A 105 38.34 1.17 4.01
N PRO A 106 38.12 0.12 3.19
CA PRO A 106 36.77 -0.32 2.93
C PRO A 106 36.19 -0.79 4.26
N LEU A 107 35.21 -0.06 4.79
CA LEU A 107 34.43 -0.54 5.92
C LEU A 107 33.68 -1.79 5.45
N VAL A 108 34.20 -2.93 5.92
CA VAL A 108 33.53 -4.21 6.17
C VAL A 108 32.33 -4.50 5.26
N GLN A 109 32.55 -5.47 4.36
CA GLN A 109 31.48 -6.21 3.69
C GLN A 109 30.54 -6.80 4.74
N GLY A 110 29.40 -6.14 4.96
CA GLY A 110 28.23 -6.78 5.53
C GLY A 110 27.79 -7.87 4.56
N ARG A 111 28.14 -9.12 4.89
CA ARG A 111 27.69 -10.31 4.16
C ARG A 111 26.17 -10.22 3.95
N PRO A 112 25.63 -10.52 2.76
CA PRO A 112 24.20 -10.67 2.61
C PRO A 112 23.75 -11.77 3.58
N GLY A 113 22.83 -11.42 4.48
CA GLY A 113 22.16 -12.41 5.31
C GLY A 113 21.64 -13.53 4.42
N ARG A 114 22.05 -14.76 4.73
CA ARG A 114 21.60 -15.99 4.07
C ARG A 114 20.07 -15.98 3.96
N GLY A 115 19.60 -15.94 2.72
CA GLY A 115 18.18 -15.85 2.38
C GLY A 115 17.88 -15.60 0.89
N ALA A 116 18.91 -15.40 0.04
CA ALA A 116 18.73 -15.50 -1.39
C ALA A 116 18.83 -16.97 -1.82
N ASN A 117 17.68 -17.61 -2.07
CA ASN A 117 17.65 -18.73 -2.99
C ASN A 117 17.86 -18.17 -4.41
N PRO A 118 18.86 -18.65 -5.15
CA PRO A 118 18.95 -18.36 -6.57
C PRO A 118 17.90 -19.19 -7.30
N ILE A 119 16.87 -18.56 -7.85
CA ILE A 119 16.09 -19.21 -8.91
C ILE A 119 16.98 -19.14 -10.15
N LEU A 120 17.68 -20.24 -10.41
CA LEU A 120 18.33 -20.49 -11.70
C LEU A 120 17.27 -20.35 -12.79
N ALA A 121 17.41 -19.31 -13.61
CA ALA A 121 16.69 -19.16 -14.85
C ALA A 121 17.28 -20.14 -15.88
N GLN A 122 16.89 -21.42 -15.82
CA GLN A 122 16.93 -22.35 -16.93
C GLN A 122 15.71 -23.28 -16.85
N GLY A 123 14.60 -22.77 -17.36
CA GLY A 123 13.38 -23.52 -17.63
C GLY A 123 12.76 -22.89 -18.87
N THR A 124 12.61 -23.70 -19.91
CA THR A 124 12.11 -23.32 -21.23
C THR A 124 10.81 -22.51 -21.16
N PHE A 125 10.87 -21.25 -21.59
CA PHE A 125 9.71 -20.40 -21.84
C PHE A 125 8.97 -20.93 -23.07
N SER A 126 8.03 -21.85 -22.85
CA SER A 126 6.85 -21.98 -23.68
C SER A 126 5.64 -21.99 -22.74
N ASN A 127 4.89 -20.88 -22.75
CA ASN A 127 3.55 -20.65 -22.16
C ASN A 127 3.39 -19.65 -20.97
N GLU A 128 4.32 -18.73 -20.70
CA GLU A 128 4.08 -17.65 -19.70
C GLU A 128 4.32 -16.21 -20.22
N ALA A 129 4.23 -15.99 -21.52
CA ALA A 129 4.34 -14.65 -22.13
C ALA A 129 3.03 -13.80 -22.03
N GLN A 130 2.21 -13.98 -20.98
CA GLN A 130 0.94 -13.23 -20.84
C GLN A 130 0.79 -12.36 -19.58
N ILE A 131 1.78 -12.29 -18.67
CA ILE A 131 1.57 -11.57 -17.38
C ILE A 131 2.57 -10.44 -17.10
N PHE A 132 3.68 -10.30 -17.83
CA PHE A 132 4.67 -9.24 -17.58
C PHE A 132 5.02 -8.36 -18.79
N GLY A 133 4.09 -8.18 -19.73
CA GLY A 133 4.18 -7.11 -20.72
C GLY A 133 3.31 -5.95 -20.28
N ASN A 134 3.80 -5.08 -19.38
CA ASN A 134 3.36 -3.69 -19.14
C ASN A 134 4.15 -3.08 -17.97
N PHE A 135 5.47 -2.93 -18.16
CA PHE A 135 6.32 -2.16 -17.27
C PHE A 135 7.00 -1.05 -18.07
N LEU A 136 6.20 -0.11 -18.57
CA LEU A 136 6.70 1.17 -19.04
C LEU A 136 5.81 2.30 -18.53
N ASN A 137 6.52 3.30 -18.00
CA ASN A 137 6.12 4.69 -17.80
C ASN A 137 5.19 4.97 -16.60
N SER A 138 5.82 5.40 -15.50
CA SER A 138 5.18 6.14 -14.40
C SER A 138 4.40 7.39 -14.85
N GLU A 139 4.58 7.82 -16.09
CA GLU A 139 3.80 8.90 -16.72
C GLU A 139 2.45 8.42 -17.27
N GLU A 140 2.31 7.15 -17.66
CA GLU A 140 1.06 6.62 -18.20
C GLU A 140 -0.01 6.43 -17.13
N LEU A 141 0.37 6.15 -15.87
CA LEU A 141 -0.58 6.07 -14.75
C LEU A 141 -1.12 7.44 -14.32
N ILE A 142 -0.32 8.50 -14.48
CA ILE A 142 -0.75 9.88 -14.24
C ILE A 142 -1.73 10.31 -15.36
N ASN A 143 -1.38 10.00 -16.61
CA ASN A 143 -2.22 10.30 -17.78
C ASN A 143 -3.48 9.42 -17.84
N GLN A 144 -3.45 8.17 -17.37
CA GLN A 144 -4.66 7.33 -17.25
C GLN A 144 -5.60 7.79 -16.15
N PHE A 145 -5.09 8.41 -15.07
CA PHE A 145 -5.94 9.05 -14.06
C PHE A 145 -6.59 10.34 -14.59
N ALA A 146 -5.84 11.12 -15.36
CA ALA A 146 -6.35 12.33 -16.04
C ALA A 146 -7.41 11.98 -17.11
N VAL A 147 -7.14 11.00 -17.98
CA VAL A 147 -8.06 10.55 -19.04
C VAL A 147 -9.31 9.85 -18.47
N LYS A 148 -9.20 9.09 -17.36
CA LYS A 148 -10.37 8.51 -16.67
C LYS A 148 -11.24 9.56 -15.97
N ASN A 149 -10.66 10.67 -15.50
CA ASN A 149 -11.43 11.79 -14.97
C ASN A 149 -12.08 12.62 -16.10
N ALA A 150 -11.41 12.82 -17.24
CA ALA A 150 -11.96 13.52 -18.41
C ALA A 150 -13.13 12.77 -19.07
N ARG A 151 -13.09 11.42 -19.14
CA ARG A 151 -14.22 10.60 -19.60
C ARG A 151 -15.38 10.51 -18.61
N ARG A 152 -15.17 10.93 -17.36
CA ARG A 152 -16.18 10.93 -16.28
C ARG A 152 -16.96 12.24 -16.23
N THR A 153 -16.32 13.37 -16.57
CA THR A 153 -16.98 14.68 -16.68
C THR A 153 -17.83 14.78 -17.95
N SER A 154 -17.40 14.19 -19.07
CA SER A 154 -18.18 14.17 -20.32
C SER A 154 -19.45 13.30 -20.26
N ARG A 155 -19.50 12.31 -19.36
CA ARG A 155 -20.68 11.43 -19.14
C ARG A 155 -21.70 11.99 -18.15
N ILE A 156 -21.41 13.13 -17.53
CA ILE A 156 -22.30 13.82 -16.58
C ILE A 156 -22.95 15.06 -17.22
N ILE A 157 -22.39 15.56 -18.34
CA ILE A 157 -22.89 16.74 -19.08
C ILE A 157 -23.55 16.32 -20.42
N GLY A 158 -23.68 15.01 -20.68
CA GLY A 158 -24.44 14.46 -21.81
C GLY A 158 -25.76 13.85 -21.36
#